data_AF-A0ABD3V062-F1
#
_entry.id   AF-A0ABD3V062-F1
#
_cell.length_a   1.000
_cell.length_b   1.000
_cell.length_c   1.000
_cell.angle_alpha   90.00
_cell.angle_beta   90.00
_cell.angle_gamma   90.00
#
_symmetry.space_group_name_H-M   'P 1'
#
loop_
_entity.id
_entity.type
_entity.pdbx_description
1 polymer ?
#
loop_
_entity_poly.entity_id
_entity_poly.type
_entity_poly.pdbx_seq_one_letter_code
_entity_poly.pdbx_strand_id
1 'polypeptide(L)'
;MQSIELTIDSSIATIPVPVTAAPTTTTTTLLASVLAIPCRKYDTITALAYGMQFHHPLASSCGTTNDHRGSDALVLNLCHTNNDTSQWTEGPNVMSNCPSIPLYTPIATFSRGAYSGNGGISGIFLGCLPDGFKIAVQECGSNVTILNLGHGGMFAHDPNAYFIVRE
;
A
#
# COMPACT_ATOMS: atom_id res chain seq x y z
N MET A 1 -89.15 10.93 12.28
CA MET A 1 -88.16 10.16 13.06
C MET A 1 -87.56 9.14 12.12
N GLN A 2 -86.34 9.39 11.65
CA GLN A 2 -85.69 8.60 10.61
C GLN A 2 -84.46 7.96 11.25
N SER A 3 -84.46 6.63 11.31
CA SER A 3 -83.44 5.81 11.97
C SER A 3 -82.14 5.82 11.17
N ILE A 4 -81.01 5.95 11.85
CA ILE A 4 -79.66 5.86 11.30
C ILE A 4 -79.16 4.44 11.57
N GLU A 5 -78.93 3.63 10.52
CA GLU A 5 -78.19 2.38 10.61
C GLU A 5 -76.68 2.67 10.53
N LEU A 6 -75.93 2.22 11.53
CA LEU A 6 -74.46 2.22 11.54
C LEU A 6 -73.96 0.85 11.07
N THR A 7 -73.38 0.80 9.87
CA THR A 7 -72.67 -0.39 9.36
C THR A 7 -71.24 -0.37 9.89
N ILE A 8 -70.84 -1.39 10.66
CA ILE A 8 -69.47 -1.56 11.15
C ILE A 8 -68.73 -2.43 10.12
N ASP A 9 -67.80 -1.82 9.39
CA ASP A 9 -66.92 -2.51 8.43
C ASP A 9 -65.78 -3.23 9.19
N SER A 10 -65.82 -4.56 9.22
CA SER A 10 -64.74 -5.40 9.77
C SER A 10 -63.69 -5.65 8.70
N SER A 11 -62.74 -4.72 8.57
CA SER A 11 -61.51 -4.96 7.84
C SER A 11 -60.43 -5.50 8.79
N ILE A 12 -60.07 -6.77 8.60
CA ILE A 12 -58.97 -7.42 9.32
C ILE A 12 -57.66 -6.94 8.70
N ALA A 13 -56.93 -6.08 9.42
CA ALA A 13 -55.58 -5.67 9.04
C ALA A 13 -54.56 -6.77 9.41
N THR A 14 -54.05 -7.49 8.41
CA THR A 14 -52.88 -8.37 8.58
C THR A 14 -51.63 -7.52 8.77
N ILE A 15 -51.07 -7.55 9.98
CA ILE A 15 -49.79 -6.92 10.32
C ILE A 15 -48.67 -7.74 9.66
N PRO A 16 -47.82 -7.15 8.80
CA PRO A 16 -46.66 -7.85 8.26
C PRO A 16 -45.66 -8.11 9.39
N VAL A 17 -45.29 -9.38 9.57
CA VAL A 17 -44.25 -9.79 10.51
C VAL A 17 -42.90 -9.21 10.06
N PRO A 18 -42.15 -8.53 10.94
CA PRO A 18 -40.82 -8.05 10.59
C PRO A 18 -39.90 -9.27 10.36
N VAL A 19 -39.46 -9.46 9.11
CA VAL A 19 -38.44 -10.44 8.77
C VAL A 19 -37.10 -9.89 9.26
N THR A 20 -36.60 -10.46 10.37
CA THR A 20 -35.24 -10.25 10.83
C THR A 20 -34.29 -10.75 9.74
N ALA A 21 -33.72 -9.82 8.96
CA ALA A 21 -32.60 -10.13 8.08
C ALA A 21 -31.46 -10.68 8.94
N ALA A 22 -31.09 -11.93 8.70
CA ALA A 22 -29.89 -12.51 9.30
C ALA A 22 -28.70 -11.58 9.02
N PRO A 23 -27.78 -11.38 9.98
CA PRO A 23 -26.61 -10.56 9.72
C PRO A 23 -25.81 -11.21 8.60
N THR A 24 -25.87 -10.61 7.40
CA THR A 24 -24.97 -10.94 6.30
C THR A 24 -23.57 -10.65 6.80
N THR A 25 -22.85 -11.70 7.13
CA THR A 25 -21.47 -11.61 7.58
C THR A 25 -20.64 -11.30 6.35
N THR A 26 -20.45 -10.01 6.08
CA THR A 26 -19.51 -9.56 5.05
C THR A 26 -18.14 -10.03 5.49
N THR A 27 -17.68 -11.13 4.89
CA THR A 27 -16.36 -11.67 5.11
C THR A 27 -15.41 -10.80 4.31
N THR A 28 -14.99 -9.68 4.89
CA THR A 28 -13.90 -8.87 4.34
C THR A 28 -12.65 -9.73 4.40
N THR A 29 -12.24 -10.26 3.26
CA THR A 29 -11.02 -11.04 3.12
C THR A 29 -9.82 -10.12 3.43
N LEU A 30 -9.36 -10.15 4.69
CA LEU A 30 -8.13 -9.53 5.18
C LEU A 30 -6.92 -10.27 4.59
N LEU A 31 -6.73 -10.21 3.27
CA LEU A 31 -5.62 -10.88 2.59
C LEU A 31 -4.35 -10.03 2.54
N ALA A 32 -4.40 -8.74 2.89
CA ALA A 32 -3.24 -7.84 2.82
C ALA A 32 -2.60 -7.48 4.16
N SER A 33 -3.17 -7.90 5.30
CA SER A 33 -2.68 -7.48 6.63
C SER A 33 -1.68 -8.45 7.28
N VAL A 34 -1.20 -9.45 6.55
CA VAL A 34 -0.32 -10.48 7.12
C VAL A 34 1.06 -10.36 6.45
N LEU A 35 2.01 -9.74 7.17
CA LEU A 35 3.47 -9.78 6.96
C LEU A 35 4.18 -8.66 6.16
N ALA A 36 3.60 -7.45 6.02
CA ALA A 36 4.43 -6.30 5.65
C ALA A 36 4.94 -5.59 6.91
N ILE A 37 6.25 -5.43 7.06
CA ILE A 37 6.84 -4.66 8.18
C ILE A 37 6.53 -3.18 7.92
N PRO A 38 5.66 -2.52 8.72
CA PRO A 38 5.25 -1.16 8.43
C PRO A 38 6.42 -0.20 8.70
N CYS A 39 6.70 0.68 7.74
CA CYS A 39 7.69 1.72 7.92
C CYS A 39 7.22 2.77 8.94
N ARG A 40 8.18 3.42 9.61
CA ARG A 40 7.89 4.48 10.58
C ARG A 40 7.28 5.70 9.89
N LYS A 41 5.96 5.84 10.03
CA LYS A 41 5.16 6.94 9.45
C LYS A 41 5.74 8.32 9.74
N TYR A 42 6.04 8.61 11.01
CA TYR A 42 6.52 9.93 11.42
C TYR A 42 7.90 10.25 10.81
N ASP A 43 8.80 9.28 10.81
CA ASP A 43 10.13 9.44 10.25
C ASP A 43 10.09 9.61 8.73
N THR A 44 9.17 8.91 8.05
CA THR A 44 8.94 9.08 6.61
C THR A 44 8.47 10.50 6.28
N ILE A 45 7.51 11.04 7.04
CA ILE A 45 7.01 12.40 6.84
C ILE A 45 8.12 13.42 7.13
N THR A 46 8.87 13.24 8.21
CA THR A 46 10.01 14.08 8.58
C THR A 46 11.07 14.08 7.47
N ALA A 47 11.42 12.90 6.96
CA ALA A 47 12.38 12.76 5.87
C ALA A 47 11.96 13.53 4.62
N LEU A 48 10.70 13.44 4.23
CA LEU A 48 10.13 14.19 3.11
C LEU A 48 10.12 15.71 3.38
N ALA A 49 9.72 16.14 4.57
CA ALA A 49 9.58 17.55 4.91
C ALA A 49 10.92 18.29 4.95
N TYR A 50 11.97 17.63 5.44
CA TYR A 50 13.30 18.22 5.57
C TYR A 50 14.26 17.85 4.44
N GLY A 51 13.81 17.09 3.44
CA GLY A 51 14.67 16.63 2.34
C GLY A 51 15.86 15.82 2.86
N MET A 52 15.62 14.88 3.77
CA MET A 52 16.67 14.05 4.34
C MET A 52 17.26 13.09 3.31
N GLN A 53 18.45 12.60 3.61
CA GLN A 53 19.11 11.55 2.85
C GLN A 53 19.63 10.47 3.81
N PHE A 54 19.50 9.22 3.41
CA PHE A 54 19.87 8.04 4.17
C PHE A 54 21.03 7.30 3.53
N HIS A 55 21.92 6.81 4.38
CA HIS A 55 22.95 5.85 4.05
C HIS A 55 22.69 4.59 4.87
N HIS A 56 22.93 3.40 4.30
CA HIS A 56 22.85 2.15 5.04
C HIS A 56 23.91 1.16 4.53
N PRO A 57 24.69 0.48 5.38
CA PRO A 57 25.74 -0.44 4.91
C PRO A 57 25.26 -1.58 4.01
N LEU A 58 23.99 -2.00 4.18
CA LEU A 58 23.35 -3.04 3.35
C LEU A 58 22.60 -2.47 2.13
N ALA A 59 22.61 -1.14 1.94
CA ALA A 59 22.00 -0.55 0.77
C ALA A 59 22.89 -0.73 -0.45
N SER A 60 22.26 -0.66 -1.61
CA SER A 60 22.91 -0.70 -2.90
C SER A 60 23.79 0.53 -3.07
N SER A 61 24.93 0.33 -3.73
CA SER A 61 25.89 1.39 -4.01
C SER A 61 25.41 2.30 -5.13
N CYS A 62 25.63 3.60 -5.00
CA CYS A 62 25.39 4.56 -6.06
C CYS A 62 26.59 4.68 -6.99
N GLY A 63 26.45 4.10 -8.19
CA GLY A 63 27.49 4.14 -9.23
C GLY A 63 28.73 3.33 -8.88
N THR A 64 29.92 3.87 -9.18
CA THR A 64 31.21 3.18 -8.95
C THR A 64 31.84 3.49 -7.60
N THR A 65 31.25 4.42 -6.85
CA THR A 65 31.67 4.75 -5.48
C THR A 65 31.00 3.79 -4.49
N ASN A 66 31.71 3.37 -3.44
CA ASN A 66 31.15 2.60 -2.31
C ASN A 66 30.21 3.46 -1.44
N ASP A 67 29.34 4.26 -2.06
CA ASP A 67 28.37 5.12 -1.41
C ASP A 67 27.03 4.38 -1.32
N HIS A 68 26.73 3.84 -0.15
CA HIS A 68 25.53 3.02 0.07
C HIS A 68 24.29 3.88 0.36
N ARG A 69 23.94 4.72 -0.61
CA ARG A 69 22.79 5.63 -0.61
C ARG A 69 21.77 5.29 -1.69
N GLY A 70 21.73 4.02 -2.12
CA GLY A 70 20.70 3.49 -2.99
C GLY A 70 19.29 3.68 -2.43
N SER A 71 18.28 3.42 -3.26
CA SER A 71 16.88 3.62 -2.88
C SER A 71 16.42 2.75 -1.70
N ASP A 72 17.07 1.60 -1.56
CA ASP A 72 16.92 0.69 -0.44
C ASP A 72 17.42 1.24 0.88
N ALA A 73 18.32 2.23 0.90
CA ALA A 73 18.77 2.85 2.14
C ALA A 73 17.60 3.47 2.93
N LEU A 74 16.60 4.03 2.23
CA LEU A 74 15.40 4.59 2.85
C LEU A 74 14.59 3.50 3.56
N VAL A 75 14.33 2.39 2.85
CA VAL A 75 13.56 1.25 3.37
C VAL A 75 14.30 0.60 4.55
N LEU A 76 15.60 0.32 4.39
CA LEU A 76 16.45 -0.24 5.42
C LEU A 76 16.46 0.58 6.71
N ASN A 77 16.53 1.92 6.60
CA ASN A 77 16.52 2.78 7.77
C ASN A 77 15.14 2.94 8.42
N LEU A 78 14.06 3.02 7.63
CA LEU A 78 12.75 3.41 8.16
C LEU A 78 11.79 2.25 8.42
N CYS A 79 12.03 1.08 7.84
CA CYS A 79 11.13 -0.06 7.90
C CYS A 79 11.67 -1.23 8.74
N HIS A 80 12.80 -1.04 9.45
CA HIS A 80 13.42 -2.05 10.32
C HIS A 80 13.65 -3.41 9.64
N THR A 81 13.86 -3.40 8.32
CA THR A 81 14.31 -4.56 7.56
C THR A 81 15.75 -4.85 7.98
N ASN A 82 15.97 -5.98 8.63
CA ASN A 82 17.28 -6.33 9.19
C ASN A 82 18.14 -7.13 8.21
N ASN A 83 17.55 -7.53 7.08
CA ASN A 83 18.17 -8.39 6.11
C ASN A 83 18.78 -7.58 4.95
N ASP A 84 19.77 -8.18 4.31
CA ASP A 84 20.30 -7.69 3.04
C ASP A 84 19.18 -7.68 1.99
N THR A 85 19.19 -6.71 1.08
CA THR A 85 18.13 -6.57 0.07
C THR A 85 18.06 -7.73 -0.92
N SER A 86 19.13 -8.53 -1.02
CA SER A 86 19.13 -9.81 -1.73
C SER A 86 18.23 -10.88 -1.11
N GLN A 87 17.83 -10.71 0.15
CA GLN A 87 16.90 -11.61 0.85
C GLN A 87 15.44 -11.15 0.76
N TRP A 88 15.18 -9.96 0.22
CA TRP A 88 13.81 -9.50 0.03
C TRP A 88 13.08 -10.41 -0.94
N THR A 89 11.87 -10.82 -0.55
CA THR A 89 11.00 -11.65 -1.36
C THR A 89 9.81 -10.86 -1.89
N GLU A 90 9.39 -11.22 -3.10
CA GLU A 90 8.31 -10.55 -3.82
C GLU A 90 6.95 -10.75 -3.11
N GLY A 91 6.35 -9.62 -2.73
CA GLY A 91 5.02 -9.51 -2.13
C GLY A 91 3.84 -9.66 -3.09
N PRO A 92 2.61 -9.34 -2.65
CA PRO A 92 1.55 -8.98 -3.57
C PRO A 92 1.95 -7.77 -4.42
N ASN A 93 1.55 -7.78 -5.69
CA ASN A 93 1.80 -6.68 -6.61
C ASN A 93 1.03 -5.41 -6.20
N VAL A 94 1.69 -4.25 -6.29
CA VAL A 94 1.13 -2.98 -5.82
C VAL A 94 -0.09 -2.57 -6.64
N MET A 95 0.00 -2.58 -7.97
CA MET A 95 -1.09 -2.13 -8.84
C MET A 95 -2.36 -2.97 -8.69
N SER A 96 -2.22 -4.30 -8.62
CA SER A 96 -3.38 -5.20 -8.48
C SER A 96 -4.02 -5.19 -7.08
N ASN A 97 -3.32 -4.71 -6.05
CA ASN A 97 -3.79 -4.72 -4.66
C ASN A 97 -3.92 -3.32 -4.04
N CYS A 98 -3.68 -2.26 -4.81
CA CYS A 98 -3.40 -0.92 -4.30
C CYS A 98 -4.35 -0.44 -3.19
N PRO A 99 -5.69 -0.53 -3.33
CA PRO A 99 -6.62 -0.03 -2.31
C PRO A 99 -6.52 -0.74 -0.96
N SER A 100 -5.95 -1.95 -0.95
CA SER A 100 -5.79 -2.78 0.26
C SER A 100 -4.41 -2.67 0.89
N ILE A 101 -3.47 -1.96 0.26
CA ILE A 101 -2.10 -1.81 0.78
C ILE A 101 -2.10 -0.72 1.86
N PRO A 102 -1.67 -1.04 3.10
CA PRO A 102 -1.52 -0.04 4.13
C PRO A 102 -0.55 1.07 3.70
N LEU A 103 -0.86 2.32 4.06
CA LEU A 103 0.10 3.41 3.90
C LEU A 103 1.38 3.10 4.68
N TYR A 104 2.51 3.59 4.18
CA TYR A 104 3.84 3.36 4.74
C TYR A 104 4.31 1.90 4.67
N THR A 105 3.81 1.16 3.69
CA THR A 105 4.28 -0.19 3.37
C THR A 105 5.57 -0.11 2.53
N PRO A 106 6.62 -0.89 2.83
CA PRO A 106 7.80 -0.96 1.96
C PRO A 106 7.43 -1.67 0.65
N ILE A 107 7.78 -1.04 -0.46
CA ILE A 107 7.56 -1.58 -1.80
C ILE A 107 8.84 -1.46 -2.62
N ALA A 108 9.05 -2.38 -3.54
CA ALA A 108 10.21 -2.38 -4.42
C ALA A 108 9.86 -2.99 -5.78
N THR A 109 10.67 -2.69 -6.77
CA THR A 109 10.60 -3.37 -8.06
C THR A 109 11.18 -4.78 -7.96
N PHE A 110 10.48 -5.79 -8.45
CA PHE A 110 10.99 -7.16 -8.52
C PHE A 110 11.07 -7.63 -9.97
N SER A 111 12.14 -8.36 -10.29
CA SER A 111 12.30 -9.05 -11.57
C SER A 111 12.57 -10.51 -11.30
N ARG A 112 11.67 -11.38 -11.79
CA ARG A 112 11.73 -12.83 -11.57
C ARG A 112 11.81 -13.22 -10.08
N GLY A 113 11.05 -12.54 -9.22
CA GLY A 113 11.02 -12.84 -7.77
C GLY A 113 12.15 -12.23 -6.96
N ALA A 114 13.10 -11.51 -7.57
CA ALA A 114 14.25 -10.94 -6.89
C ALA A 114 14.31 -9.41 -7.03
N TYR A 115 14.75 -8.75 -5.96
CA TYR A 115 15.11 -7.34 -5.98
C TYR A 115 16.56 -7.16 -6.47
N SER A 116 16.81 -6.10 -7.24
CA SER A 116 18.15 -5.71 -7.68
C SER A 116 18.29 -4.21 -7.57
N GLY A 117 19.04 -3.70 -6.59
CA GLY A 117 19.19 -2.26 -6.42
C GLY A 117 20.03 -1.54 -7.48
N ASN A 118 20.71 -2.27 -8.38
CA ASN A 118 21.46 -1.71 -9.53
C ASN A 118 20.58 -1.48 -10.79
N GLY A 119 19.29 -1.23 -10.62
CA GLY A 119 18.35 -1.03 -11.73
C GLY A 119 16.88 -1.08 -11.31
N GLY A 120 16.62 -1.61 -10.12
CA GLY A 120 15.36 -1.48 -9.42
C GLY A 120 15.32 -0.27 -8.49
N ILE A 121 14.10 0.09 -8.09
CA ILE A 121 13.83 1.14 -7.11
C ILE A 121 13.02 0.53 -5.97
N SER A 122 13.33 0.94 -4.75
CA SER A 122 12.52 0.67 -3.56
C SER A 122 12.17 1.95 -2.83
N GLY A 123 11.15 1.89 -1.98
CA GLY A 123 10.66 3.03 -1.24
C GLY A 123 9.44 2.68 -0.41
N ILE A 124 8.72 3.73 0.00
CA ILE A 124 7.62 3.63 0.96
C ILE A 124 6.33 4.05 0.28
N PHE A 125 5.35 3.16 0.23
CA PHE A 125 4.05 3.40 -0.40
C PHE A 125 3.28 4.51 0.33
N LEU A 126 2.78 5.51 -0.42
CA LEU A 126 2.06 6.66 0.10
C LEU A 126 0.59 6.72 -0.32
N GLY A 127 0.15 5.86 -1.24
CA GLY A 127 -1.24 5.76 -1.65
C GLY A 127 -1.43 5.60 -3.15
N CYS A 128 -2.65 5.26 -3.54
CA CYS A 128 -3.02 5.02 -4.94
C CYS A 128 -3.29 6.30 -5.71
N LEU A 129 -3.08 6.21 -7.02
CA LEU A 129 -3.55 7.13 -8.04
C LEU A 129 -4.49 6.38 -8.99
N PRO A 130 -5.31 7.08 -9.80
CA PRO A 130 -6.22 6.41 -10.74
C PRO A 130 -5.51 5.46 -11.73
N ASP A 131 -4.28 5.78 -12.12
CA ASP A 131 -3.47 5.06 -13.10
C ASP A 131 -2.13 4.58 -12.51
N GLY A 132 -2.01 4.52 -11.18
CA GLY A 132 -0.71 4.38 -10.54
C GLY A 132 -0.71 4.45 -9.02
N PHE A 133 0.42 4.86 -8.45
CA PHE A 133 0.55 5.13 -7.02
C PHE A 133 1.68 6.13 -6.71
N LYS A 134 1.71 6.60 -5.47
CA LYS A 134 2.75 7.47 -4.93
C LYS A 134 3.70 6.68 -4.06
N ILE A 135 4.99 6.96 -4.20
CA ILE A 135 6.06 6.36 -3.39
C ILE A 135 6.96 7.48 -2.84
N ALA A 136 7.33 7.39 -1.56
CA ALA A 136 8.46 8.12 -1.02
C ALA A 136 9.73 7.35 -1.37
N VAL A 137 10.63 7.98 -2.11
CA VAL A 137 11.82 7.35 -2.65
C VAL A 137 13.02 8.23 -2.41
N GLN A 138 14.16 7.60 -2.18
CA GLN A 138 15.46 8.24 -2.33
C GLN A 138 16.10 7.69 -3.59
N GLU A 139 16.25 8.48 -4.63
CA GLU A 139 17.10 8.07 -5.74
C GLU A 139 18.58 8.26 -5.39
N CYS A 140 19.46 7.56 -6.09
CA CYS A 140 20.87 7.51 -5.75
C CYS A 140 21.50 8.89 -5.54
N GLY A 141 22.06 9.12 -4.35
CA GLY A 141 22.71 10.39 -3.99
C GLY A 141 21.76 11.59 -3.89
N SER A 142 20.43 11.38 -3.97
CA SER A 142 19.41 12.43 -3.87
C SER A 142 18.75 12.44 -2.49
N ASN A 143 17.97 13.49 -2.23
CA ASN A 143 17.12 13.56 -1.04
C ASN A 143 15.85 12.72 -1.23
N VAL A 144 15.17 12.41 -0.13
CA VAL A 144 13.88 11.72 -0.15
C VAL A 144 12.83 12.63 -0.79
N THR A 145 12.15 12.13 -1.81
CA THR A 145 11.12 12.85 -2.58
C THR A 145 9.90 11.98 -2.81
N ILE A 146 8.81 12.58 -3.29
CA ILE A 146 7.62 11.84 -3.73
C ILE A 146 7.71 11.63 -5.24
N LEU A 147 7.67 10.38 -5.65
CA LEU A 147 7.52 9.99 -7.04
C LEU A 147 6.09 9.49 -7.28
N ASN A 148 5.47 10.00 -8.34
CA ASN A 148 4.20 9.48 -8.84
C ASN A 148 4.50 8.49 -9.96
N LEU A 149 4.16 7.23 -9.77
CA LEU A 149 4.35 6.15 -10.74
C LEU A 149 3.02 5.91 -11.44
N GLY A 150 2.92 6.33 -12.70
CA GLY A 150 1.75 6.17 -13.56
C GLY A 150 2.02 5.27 -14.76
N HIS A 151 1.22 5.36 -15.81
CA HIS A 151 1.33 4.46 -16.95
C HIS A 151 2.64 4.61 -17.75
N GLY A 152 3.37 3.51 -17.93
CA GLY A 152 4.56 3.43 -18.79
C GLY A 152 5.85 3.95 -18.14
N GLY A 153 6.99 3.44 -18.63
CA GLY A 153 8.31 3.79 -18.13
C GLY A 153 9.33 2.69 -18.38
N MET A 154 10.60 2.96 -18.05
CA MET A 154 11.58 1.88 -17.86
C MET A 154 11.21 1.06 -16.62
N PHE A 155 11.80 -0.12 -16.43
CA PHE A 155 11.48 -1.02 -15.31
C PHE A 155 11.35 -0.32 -13.94
N ALA A 156 12.27 0.59 -13.62
CA ALA A 156 12.29 1.39 -12.39
C ALA A 156 11.11 2.37 -12.23
N HIS A 157 10.39 2.68 -13.31
CA HIS A 157 9.23 3.58 -13.32
C HIS A 157 7.96 2.89 -13.83
N ASP A 158 8.00 1.58 -14.08
CA ASP A 158 6.81 0.81 -14.44
C ASP A 158 6.07 0.42 -13.15
N PRO A 159 4.86 0.94 -12.89
CA PRO A 159 4.13 0.64 -11.67
C PRO A 159 3.78 -0.85 -11.54
N ASN A 160 3.74 -1.61 -12.64
CA ASN A 160 3.47 -3.04 -12.61
C ASN A 160 4.67 -3.86 -12.11
N ALA A 161 5.87 -3.29 -12.10
CA ALA A 161 7.06 -3.94 -11.58
C ALA A 161 7.14 -3.93 -10.04
N TYR A 162 6.25 -3.20 -9.35
CA TYR A 162 6.32 -3.00 -7.91
C TYR A 162 5.50 -4.01 -7.11
N PHE A 163 6.11 -4.51 -6.05
CA PHE A 163 5.52 -5.46 -5.12
C PHE A 163 5.85 -5.03 -3.68
N ILE A 164 5.03 -5.47 -2.74
CA ILE A 164 5.32 -5.31 -1.31
C ILE A 164 6.63 -6.05 -0.98
N VAL A 165 7.50 -5.45 -0.19
CA VAL A 165 8.71 -6.15 0.30
C VAL A 165 8.31 -7.08 1.45
N ARG A 166 8.70 -8.36 1.36
CA ARG A 166 8.65 -9.32 2.47
C ARG A 166 10.07 -9.80 2.81
N GLU A 167 10.28 -10.24 4.04
CA GLU A 167 11.51 -10.86 4.55
C GLU A 167 11.26 -12.30 5.00
#